data_AF-A0A847J1D1-F1
#
_entry.id   AF-A0A847J1D1-F1
#
_cell.length_a   1.000
_cell.length_b   1.000
_cell.length_c   1.000
_cell.angle_alpha   90.00
_cell.angle_beta   90.00
_cell.angle_gamma   90.00
#
_symmetry.space_group_name_H-M   'P 1'
#
loop_
_entity.id
_entity.type
_entity.pdbx_description
1 polymer ?
#
loop_
_entity_poly.entity_id
_entity_poly.type
_entity_poly.pdbx_seq_one_letter_code
_entity_poly.pdbx_strand_id
1 'polypeptide(L)'
;MGKYEELAKKIVKEVGGKDNINSLTHCITRLRFKLKDESKANDDILKNMDGVVTVMKSGGQYQVVIGNHVPAVYDDVLAVAGISGVASDDAVTEKQNPFNALIDIISGCFQPFLGVMCAGGMIKGLDSLFLYVFKLYSATSGTHIALNSIGDAVFYFLPIFIAIGASRKFKLPEFTALALAASLLYPAIQKAAIAVEGAKPLGDVLGVEYHTTIFGLPLLANDYASSAIPIIFVIWLGSIVQRWAKKV
;
A
#
# COMPACT_ATOMS: atom_id res chain seq x y z
N MET A 1 -14.95 -20.75 18.92
CA MET A 1 -14.06 -20.01 19.83
C MET A 1 -12.72 -19.88 19.15
N GLY A 2 -12.20 -18.66 19.10
CA GLY A 2 -10.93 -18.35 18.47
C GLY A 2 -9.75 -18.89 19.27
N LYS A 3 -8.63 -19.21 18.62
CA LYS A 3 -7.43 -19.74 19.29
C LYS A 3 -6.82 -18.72 20.28
N TYR A 4 -7.03 -17.43 20.04
CA TYR A 4 -6.47 -16.31 20.81
C TYR A 4 -7.56 -15.43 21.44
N GLU A 5 -8.77 -15.94 21.60
CA GLU A 5 -9.93 -15.18 22.09
C GLU A 5 -9.68 -14.52 23.45
N GLU A 6 -8.99 -15.21 24.37
CA GLU A 6 -8.64 -14.65 25.69
C GLU A 6 -7.61 -13.53 25.62
N LEU A 7 -6.63 -13.66 24.72
CA LEU A 7 -5.67 -12.59 24.45
C LEU A 7 -6.38 -11.38 23.83
N ALA A 8 -7.27 -11.63 22.87
CA ALA A 8 -8.07 -10.60 22.21
C ALA A 8 -8.95 -9.82 23.21
N LYS A 9 -9.67 -10.51 24.11
CA LYS A 9 -10.47 -9.87 25.19
C LYS A 9 -9.64 -8.98 26.09
N LYS A 10 -8.47 -9.46 26.52
CA LYS A 10 -7.56 -8.67 27.35
C LYS A 10 -7.05 -7.46 26.58
N ILE A 11 -6.61 -7.62 25.32
CA ILE A 11 -6.15 -6.48 24.51
C ILE A 11 -7.26 -5.44 24.36
N VAL A 12 -8.48 -5.83 23.97
CA VAL A 12 -9.61 -4.88 23.81
C VAL A 12 -9.93 -4.15 25.11
N LYS A 13 -9.87 -4.84 26.25
CA LYS A 13 -10.07 -4.23 27.56
C LYS A 13 -8.98 -3.19 27.86
N GLU A 14 -7.72 -3.57 27.70
CA GLU A 14 -6.58 -2.74 28.11
C GLU A 14 -6.28 -1.59 27.14
N VAL A 15 -6.80 -1.60 25.91
CA VAL A 15 -6.79 -0.42 25.02
C VAL A 15 -7.91 0.58 25.34
N GLY A 16 -8.64 0.41 26.44
CA GLY A 16 -9.72 1.29 26.87
C GLY A 16 -11.13 0.84 26.44
N GLY A 17 -11.28 -0.41 26.03
CA GLY A 17 -12.56 -1.00 25.62
C GLY A 17 -12.91 -0.76 24.14
N LYS A 18 -13.93 -1.49 23.66
CA LYS A 18 -14.42 -1.41 22.27
C LYS A 18 -14.79 0.01 21.84
N ASP A 19 -15.34 0.81 22.76
CA ASP A 19 -15.80 2.17 22.47
C ASP A 19 -14.64 3.15 22.26
N ASN A 20 -13.44 2.81 22.72
CA ASN A 20 -12.22 3.59 22.50
C ASN A 20 -11.53 3.25 21.17
N ILE A 21 -11.89 2.13 20.53
CA ILE A 21 -11.30 1.71 19.26
C ILE A 21 -12.06 2.39 18.13
N ASN A 22 -11.36 3.23 17.37
CA ASN A 22 -11.92 3.85 16.18
C ASN A 22 -11.74 2.96 14.94
N SER A 23 -10.53 2.39 14.77
CA SER A 23 -10.27 1.41 13.71
C SER A 23 -9.13 0.48 14.12
N LEU A 24 -9.14 -0.73 13.58
CA LEU A 24 -8.08 -1.71 13.76
C LEU A 24 -7.56 -2.15 12.38
N THR A 25 -6.24 -2.23 12.25
CA THR A 25 -5.56 -2.86 11.11
C THR A 25 -4.38 -3.66 11.63
N HIS A 26 -3.68 -4.40 10.77
CA HIS A 26 -2.54 -5.19 11.21
C HIS A 26 -1.48 -5.34 10.11
N CYS A 27 -0.24 -5.55 10.54
CA CYS A 27 0.82 -6.09 9.68
C CYS A 27 1.15 -7.51 10.13
N ILE A 28 2.30 -8.07 9.69
CA ILE A 28 2.68 -9.46 10.02
C ILE A 28 2.91 -9.64 11.53
N THR A 29 3.41 -8.62 12.22
CA THR A 29 3.86 -8.72 13.62
C THR A 29 3.18 -7.78 14.60
N ARG A 30 2.25 -6.92 14.14
CA ARG A 30 1.62 -5.89 15.00
C ARG A 30 0.16 -5.68 14.67
N LEU A 31 -0.65 -5.56 15.71
CA LEU A 31 -1.96 -4.93 15.66
C LEU A 31 -1.78 -3.42 15.75
N ARG A 32 -2.54 -2.67 14.96
CA ARG A 32 -2.47 -1.21 14.86
C ARG A 32 -3.85 -0.65 15.13
N PHE A 33 -4.02 -0.12 16.32
CA PHE A 33 -5.23 0.55 16.76
C PHE A 33 -5.14 2.04 16.45
N LYS A 34 -6.21 2.58 15.90
CA LYS A 34 -6.50 4.01 16.00
C LYS A 34 -7.47 4.17 17.15
N LEU A 35 -7.01 4.77 18.24
CA LEU A 35 -7.81 4.98 19.44
C LEU A 35 -8.44 6.37 19.42
N LYS A 36 -9.60 6.53 20.05
CA LYS A 36 -10.22 7.85 20.27
C LYS A 36 -9.44 8.64 21.32
N ASP A 37 -8.94 7.94 22.34
CA ASP A 37 -8.17 8.51 23.43
C ASP A 37 -7.07 7.52 23.86
N GLU A 38 -5.82 7.87 23.57
CA GLU A 38 -4.67 7.02 23.93
C GLU A 38 -4.40 6.99 25.45
N SER A 39 -4.91 7.95 26.22
CA SER A 39 -4.70 7.98 27.68
C SER A 39 -5.47 6.88 28.42
N LYS A 40 -6.49 6.31 27.78
CA LYS A 40 -7.29 5.19 28.31
C LYS A 40 -6.63 3.83 28.07
N ALA A 41 -5.53 3.78 27.32
CA ALA A 41 -4.79 2.55 27.09
C ALA A 41 -3.76 2.31 28.20
N ASN A 42 -3.75 1.10 28.75
CA ASN A 42 -2.84 0.70 29.81
C ASN A 42 -1.55 0.10 29.23
N ASP A 43 -0.62 0.97 28.84
CA ASP A 43 0.65 0.59 28.21
C ASP A 43 1.43 -0.46 29.02
N ASP A 44 1.51 -0.30 30.33
CA ASP A 44 2.31 -1.18 31.20
C ASP A 44 1.67 -2.56 31.34
N ILE A 45 0.33 -2.65 31.38
CA ILE A 45 -0.36 -3.93 31.44
C ILE A 45 -0.16 -4.66 30.11
N LEU A 46 -0.38 -3.96 28.98
CA LEU A 46 -0.22 -4.54 27.65
C LEU A 46 1.19 -5.06 27.39
N LYS A 47 2.24 -4.34 27.82
CA LYS A 47 3.64 -4.78 27.68
C LYS A 47 3.97 -6.04 28.47
N ASN A 48 3.27 -6.29 29.58
CA ASN A 48 3.51 -7.42 30.47
C ASN A 48 2.55 -8.60 30.23
N MET A 49 1.69 -8.53 29.21
CA MET A 49 0.78 -9.61 28.86
C MET A 49 1.50 -10.74 28.12
N ASP A 50 1.20 -11.98 28.50
CA ASP A 50 1.66 -13.16 27.77
C ASP A 50 1.22 -13.11 26.30
N GLY A 51 2.19 -13.18 25.39
CA GLY A 51 1.97 -13.08 23.94
C GLY A 51 2.09 -11.67 23.37
N VAL A 52 2.32 -10.63 24.20
CA VAL A 52 2.67 -9.29 23.75
C VAL A 52 4.16 -9.06 23.98
N VAL A 53 4.88 -8.70 22.92
CA VAL A 53 6.31 -8.40 22.98
C VAL A 53 6.53 -6.97 23.49
N THR A 54 5.75 -6.02 22.96
CA THR A 54 5.83 -4.61 23.37
C THR A 54 4.66 -3.81 22.85
N VAL A 55 4.57 -2.54 23.29
CA VAL A 55 3.64 -1.54 22.79
C VAL A 55 4.43 -0.36 22.23
N MET A 56 4.01 0.14 21.08
CA MET A 56 4.65 1.25 20.39
C MET A 56 3.60 2.29 19.95
N LYS A 57 3.93 3.58 20.03
CA LYS A 57 3.10 4.67 19.50
C LYS A 57 3.85 5.32 18.34
N SER A 58 3.34 5.17 17.11
CA SER A 58 4.01 5.68 15.91
C SER A 58 3.01 5.92 14.78
N GLY A 59 3.16 7.05 14.08
CA GLY A 59 2.28 7.43 12.97
C GLY A 59 0.83 7.73 13.39
N GLY A 60 0.61 8.19 14.63
CA GLY A 60 -0.74 8.40 15.18
C GLY A 60 -1.53 7.09 15.35
N GLN A 61 -0.82 5.96 15.51
CA GLN A 61 -1.40 4.65 15.77
C GLN A 61 -0.78 4.06 17.04
N TYR A 62 -1.63 3.42 17.83
CA TYR A 62 -1.27 2.62 18.99
C TYR A 62 -1.03 1.18 18.54
N GLN A 63 0.22 0.69 18.66
CA GLN A 63 0.63 -0.59 18.10
C GLN A 63 0.93 -1.60 19.20
N VAL A 64 0.26 -2.75 19.16
CA VAL A 64 0.54 -3.89 20.04
C VAL A 64 1.33 -4.91 19.23
N VAL A 65 2.58 -5.15 19.63
CA VAL A 65 3.51 -6.06 18.96
C VAL A 65 3.34 -7.44 19.57
N ILE A 66 2.95 -8.43 18.77
CA ILE A 66 2.68 -9.81 19.22
C ILE A 66 3.63 -10.79 18.53
N GLY A 67 4.01 -10.52 17.27
CA GLY A 67 4.80 -11.44 16.44
C GLY A 67 3.94 -12.16 15.39
N ASN A 68 4.42 -13.29 14.86
CA ASN A 68 3.87 -13.93 13.66
C ASN A 68 2.42 -14.45 13.78
N HIS A 69 1.82 -14.42 14.97
CA HIS A 69 0.45 -14.86 15.22
C HIS A 69 -0.60 -13.76 15.01
N VAL A 70 -0.19 -12.54 14.67
CA VAL A 70 -1.07 -11.37 14.55
C VAL A 70 -2.27 -11.55 13.62
N PRO A 71 -2.17 -12.19 12.45
CA PRO A 71 -3.35 -12.43 11.61
C PRO A 71 -4.46 -13.18 12.37
N ALA A 72 -4.09 -14.22 13.14
CA ALA A 72 -5.04 -14.99 13.93
C ALA A 72 -5.58 -14.22 15.15
N VAL A 73 -4.75 -13.38 15.78
CA VAL A 73 -5.21 -12.53 16.89
C VAL A 73 -6.12 -11.42 16.39
N TYR A 74 -5.87 -10.87 15.20
CA TYR A 74 -6.68 -9.82 14.59
C TYR A 74 -8.13 -10.28 14.39
N ASP A 75 -8.34 -11.48 13.85
CA ASP A 75 -9.68 -12.04 13.63
C ASP A 75 -10.46 -12.16 14.95
N ASP A 76 -9.78 -12.64 16.01
CA ASP A 76 -10.37 -12.75 17.34
C ASP A 76 -10.65 -11.38 17.97
N VAL A 77 -9.79 -10.38 17.75
CA VAL A 77 -10.01 -9.00 18.23
C VAL A 77 -11.18 -8.34 17.51
N LEU A 78 -11.36 -8.55 16.20
CA LEU A 78 -12.52 -8.06 15.48
C LEU A 78 -13.82 -8.65 16.04
N ALA A 79 -13.84 -9.96 16.25
CA ALA A 79 -14.99 -10.67 16.80
C ALA A 79 -15.35 -10.16 18.22
N VAL A 80 -14.34 -9.97 19.07
CA VAL A 80 -14.53 -9.51 20.45
C VAL A 80 -14.93 -8.03 20.53
N ALA A 81 -14.31 -7.17 19.71
CA ALA A 81 -14.61 -5.75 19.70
C ALA A 81 -15.95 -5.43 19.02
N GLY A 82 -16.56 -6.39 18.33
CA GLY A 82 -17.78 -6.16 17.54
C GLY A 82 -17.56 -5.21 16.37
N ILE A 83 -16.32 -5.10 15.91
CA ILE A 83 -15.93 -4.26 14.78
C ILE A 83 -16.12 -5.10 13.53
N SER A 84 -17.15 -4.81 12.74
CA SER A 84 -17.26 -5.33 11.37
C SER A 84 -15.98 -4.91 10.65
N GLY A 85 -15.28 -5.84 9.96
CA GLY A 85 -13.90 -5.68 9.45
C GLY A 85 -13.65 -4.59 8.38
N VAL A 86 -14.38 -3.49 8.41
CA VAL A 86 -14.21 -2.28 7.62
C VAL A 86 -14.22 -1.12 8.62
N ALA A 87 -13.11 -0.37 8.67
CA ALA A 87 -12.93 0.79 9.54
C ALA A 87 -14.20 1.66 9.57
N SER A 88 -14.78 1.84 10.77
CA SER A 88 -15.86 2.77 11.02
C SER A 88 -15.40 4.18 10.66
N ASP A 89 -16.21 4.84 9.83
CA ASP A 89 -15.89 6.04 9.07
C ASP A 89 -16.06 7.35 9.88
N ASP A 90 -16.33 7.27 11.19
CA ASP A 90 -16.68 8.41 12.05
C ASP A 90 -15.56 8.77 13.03
N ALA A 91 -14.37 9.03 12.48
CA ALA A 91 -13.22 9.50 13.24
C ALA A 91 -12.93 10.97 12.94
N VAL A 92 -13.14 11.83 13.92
CA VAL A 92 -12.58 13.18 13.93
C VAL A 92 -11.08 13.06 13.69
N THR A 93 -10.65 13.55 12.53
CA THR A 93 -9.27 13.44 12.07
C THR A 93 -8.45 14.40 12.92
N GLU A 94 -7.65 13.89 13.85
CA GLU A 94 -6.52 14.69 14.35
C GLU A 94 -5.72 15.17 13.12
N LYS A 95 -5.32 16.44 13.15
CA LYS A 95 -4.50 17.07 12.11
C LYS A 95 -3.17 16.35 12.00
N GLN A 96 -3.13 15.24 11.27
CA GLN A 96 -1.90 14.62 10.83
C GLN A 96 -1.17 15.65 9.95
N ASN A 97 0.12 15.81 10.18
CA ASN A 97 0.98 16.59 9.29
C ASN A 97 0.80 16.06 7.85
N PRO A 98 0.63 16.93 6.82
CA PRO A 98 0.44 16.50 5.43
C PRO A 98 1.50 15.51 4.95
N PHE A 99 2.73 15.61 5.47
CA PHE A 99 3.79 14.64 5.19
C PHE A 99 3.50 13.24 5.75
N ASN A 100 3.01 13.15 6.99
CA ASN A 100 2.64 11.87 7.60
C ASN A 100 1.42 11.27 6.90
N ALA A 101 0.45 12.10 6.49
CA ALA A 101 -0.71 11.64 5.72
C ALA A 101 -0.29 11.04 4.36
N LEU A 102 0.70 11.64 3.70
CA LEU A 102 1.27 11.11 2.45
C LEU A 102 1.96 9.76 2.69
N ILE A 103 2.80 9.65 3.73
CA ILE A 103 3.45 8.38 4.10
C ILE A 103 2.41 7.32 4.41
N ASP A 104 1.32 7.65 5.12
CA ASP A 104 0.24 6.72 5.42
C ASP A 104 -0.52 6.28 4.16
N ILE A 105 -0.63 7.15 3.14
CA ILE A 105 -1.19 6.78 1.83
C ILE A 105 -0.28 5.78 1.14
N ILE A 106 1.00 6.11 0.99
CA ILE A 106 1.96 5.24 0.32
C ILE A 106 2.04 3.90 1.06
N SER A 107 2.25 3.92 2.38
CA SER A 107 2.33 2.71 3.19
C SER A 107 1.07 1.85 3.05
N GLY A 108 -0.12 2.46 3.15
CA GLY A 108 -1.39 1.77 3.01
C GLY A 108 -1.61 1.14 1.63
N CYS A 109 -1.10 1.78 0.56
CA CYS A 109 -1.21 1.24 -0.79
C CYS A 109 -0.33 0.00 -1.00
N PHE A 110 0.86 -0.04 -0.39
CA PHE A 110 1.83 -1.13 -0.58
C PHE A 110 1.60 -2.34 0.33
N GLN A 111 1.01 -2.15 1.52
CA GLN A 111 0.79 -3.24 2.49
C GLN A 111 0.14 -4.51 1.88
N PRO A 112 -0.93 -4.43 1.05
CA PRO A 112 -1.63 -5.62 0.57
C PRO A 112 -0.78 -6.56 -0.30
N PHE A 113 0.25 -6.05 -0.97
CA PHE A 113 1.06 -6.82 -1.92
C PHE A 113 2.56 -6.82 -1.58
N LEU A 114 2.94 -6.31 -0.40
CA LEU A 114 4.33 -6.26 0.06
C LEU A 114 4.97 -7.65 0.12
N GLY A 115 4.22 -8.67 0.54
CA GLY A 115 4.71 -10.06 0.56
C GLY A 115 5.06 -10.58 -0.84
N VAL A 116 4.27 -10.22 -1.86
CA VAL A 116 4.51 -10.58 -3.26
C VAL A 116 5.75 -9.87 -3.79
N MET A 117 5.95 -8.60 -3.43
CA MET A 117 7.18 -7.88 -3.78
C MET A 117 8.43 -8.52 -3.18
N CYS A 118 8.35 -8.95 -1.90
CA CYS A 118 9.46 -9.65 -1.26
C CYS A 118 9.79 -10.95 -2.01
N ALA A 119 8.78 -11.75 -2.36
CA ALA A 119 8.97 -12.97 -3.13
C ALA A 119 9.59 -12.68 -4.52
N GLY A 120 9.07 -11.68 -5.24
CA GLY A 120 9.61 -11.27 -6.54
C GLY A 120 11.07 -10.82 -6.46
N GLY A 121 11.40 -10.01 -5.44
CA GLY A 121 12.77 -9.57 -5.20
C GLY A 121 13.73 -10.73 -4.89
N MET A 122 13.30 -11.71 -4.09
CA MET A 122 14.10 -12.91 -3.80
C MET A 122 14.33 -13.75 -5.06
N ILE A 123 13.32 -13.93 -5.91
CA ILE A 123 13.44 -14.65 -7.18
C ILE A 123 14.47 -13.96 -8.09
N LYS A 124 14.36 -12.63 -8.27
CA LYS A 124 15.34 -11.86 -9.06
C LYS A 124 16.76 -11.95 -8.47
N GLY A 125 16.88 -11.93 -7.15
CA GLY A 125 18.16 -12.10 -6.46
C GLY A 125 18.78 -13.47 -6.72
N LEU A 126 17.99 -14.53 -6.64
CA LEU A 126 18.45 -15.89 -6.91
C LEU A 126 18.83 -16.09 -8.39
N ASP A 127 18.00 -15.59 -9.31
CA ASP A 127 18.29 -15.57 -10.74
C ASP A 127 19.61 -14.82 -11.04
N SER A 128 19.84 -13.69 -10.38
CA SER A 128 21.10 -12.94 -10.50
C SER A 128 22.31 -13.74 -10.00
N LEU A 129 22.17 -14.53 -8.91
CA LEU A 129 23.24 -15.41 -8.44
C LEU A 129 23.53 -16.53 -9.44
N PHE A 130 22.49 -17.16 -10.00
CA PHE A 130 22.63 -18.22 -10.99
C PHE A 130 23.32 -17.74 -12.26
N LEU A 131 23.05 -16.50 -12.67
CA LEU A 131 23.61 -15.90 -13.87
C LEU A 131 25.04 -15.37 -13.66
N TYR A 132 25.28 -14.59 -12.61
CA TYR A 132 26.56 -13.89 -12.44
C TYR A 132 27.59 -14.67 -11.60
N VAL A 133 27.15 -15.41 -10.58
CA VAL A 133 28.05 -16.12 -9.66
C VAL A 133 28.29 -17.55 -10.12
N PHE A 134 27.20 -18.31 -10.28
CA PHE A 134 27.29 -19.72 -10.64
C PHE A 134 27.40 -19.95 -12.15
N LYS A 135 27.11 -18.93 -12.97
CA LYS A 135 27.15 -18.97 -14.45
C LYS A 135 26.42 -20.20 -15.02
N LEU A 136 25.29 -20.57 -14.42
CA LEU A 136 24.49 -21.74 -14.82
C LEU A 136 23.84 -21.54 -16.19
N TYR A 137 23.54 -20.29 -16.55
CA TYR A 137 22.96 -19.90 -17.83
C TYR A 137 23.30 -18.43 -18.16
N SER A 138 23.08 -18.04 -19.42
CA SER A 138 23.30 -16.66 -19.90
C SER A 138 22.06 -15.77 -19.73
N ALA A 139 22.25 -14.45 -19.81
CA ALA A 139 21.17 -13.47 -19.82
C ALA A 139 20.20 -13.59 -21.02
N THR A 140 20.62 -14.28 -22.07
CA THR A 140 19.77 -14.56 -23.24
C THR A 140 19.03 -15.88 -23.14
N SER A 141 19.27 -16.66 -22.09
CA SER A 141 18.61 -17.95 -21.90
C SER A 141 17.13 -17.77 -21.57
N GLY A 142 16.29 -18.68 -22.08
CA GLY A 142 14.86 -18.70 -21.75
C GLY A 142 14.60 -18.87 -20.26
N THR A 143 15.49 -19.58 -19.55
CA THR A 143 15.43 -19.75 -18.08
C THR A 143 15.56 -18.41 -17.36
N HIS A 144 16.56 -17.60 -17.74
CA HIS A 144 16.71 -16.25 -17.18
C HIS A 144 15.49 -15.40 -17.47
N ILE A 145 15.05 -15.34 -18.73
CA ILE A 145 13.90 -14.52 -19.14
C ILE A 145 12.67 -14.90 -18.33
N ALA A 146 12.39 -16.21 -18.16
CA ALA A 146 11.24 -16.67 -17.38
C ALA A 146 11.36 -16.33 -15.89
N LEU A 147 12.48 -16.65 -15.24
CA LEU A 147 12.67 -16.39 -13.81
C LEU A 147 12.66 -14.89 -13.49
N ASN A 148 13.36 -14.11 -14.32
CA ASN A 148 13.40 -12.67 -14.19
C ASN A 148 12.00 -12.07 -14.37
N SER A 149 11.25 -12.49 -15.40
CA SER A 149 9.88 -12.01 -15.65
C SER A 149 8.94 -12.33 -14.50
N ILE A 150 9.02 -13.54 -13.92
CA ILE A 150 8.21 -13.92 -12.75
C ILE A 150 8.51 -12.99 -11.58
N GLY A 151 9.79 -12.73 -11.31
CA GLY A 151 10.20 -11.87 -10.21
C GLY A 151 9.93 -10.39 -10.47
N ASP A 152 10.01 -9.95 -11.73
CA ASP A 152 9.88 -8.54 -12.12
C ASP A 152 8.44 -8.09 -12.35
N ALA A 153 7.52 -9.00 -12.67
CA ALA A 153 6.14 -8.66 -12.99
C ALA A 153 5.46 -7.77 -11.94
N VAL A 154 5.66 -8.04 -10.64
CA VAL A 154 5.07 -7.22 -9.56
C VAL A 154 5.65 -5.80 -9.50
N PHE A 155 6.91 -5.63 -9.92
CA PHE A 155 7.56 -4.33 -9.99
C PHE A 155 7.17 -3.60 -11.27
N TYR A 156 7.19 -4.27 -12.43
CA TYR A 156 6.79 -3.66 -13.70
C TYR A 156 5.33 -3.18 -13.67
N PHE A 157 4.43 -4.05 -13.22
CA PHE A 157 2.99 -3.76 -13.09
C PHE A 157 2.62 -3.12 -11.74
N LEU A 158 3.59 -2.52 -11.04
CA LEU A 158 3.39 -1.85 -9.74
C LEU A 158 2.18 -0.89 -9.73
N PRO A 159 1.92 -0.08 -10.79
CA PRO A 159 0.75 0.78 -10.81
C PRO A 159 -0.58 0.05 -10.60
N ILE A 160 -0.73 -1.17 -11.12
CA ILE A 160 -1.97 -1.97 -11.00
C ILE A 160 -2.20 -2.37 -9.54
N PHE A 161 -1.16 -2.87 -8.87
CA PHE A 161 -1.26 -3.29 -7.47
C PHE A 161 -1.54 -2.11 -6.55
N ILE A 162 -0.87 -0.99 -6.78
CA ILE A 162 -1.10 0.25 -6.03
C ILE A 162 -2.50 0.81 -6.26
N ALA A 163 -3.02 0.74 -7.49
CA ALA A 163 -4.35 1.25 -7.78
C ALA A 163 -5.44 0.58 -6.94
N ILE A 164 -5.34 -0.74 -6.68
CA ILE A 164 -6.27 -1.46 -5.79
C ILE A 164 -6.15 -0.95 -4.34
N GLY A 165 -4.91 -0.78 -3.84
CA GLY A 165 -4.69 -0.24 -2.49
C GLY A 165 -5.22 1.18 -2.34
N ALA A 166 -4.95 2.04 -3.33
CA ALA A 166 -5.39 3.42 -3.37
C ALA A 166 -6.92 3.54 -3.52
N SER A 167 -7.55 2.68 -4.33
CA SER A 167 -9.00 2.73 -4.57
C SER A 167 -9.79 2.46 -3.29
N ARG A 168 -9.33 1.52 -2.46
CA ARG A 168 -9.90 1.25 -1.13
C ARG A 168 -9.77 2.45 -0.21
N LYS A 169 -8.63 3.16 -0.24
CA LYS A 169 -8.40 4.36 0.58
C LYS A 169 -9.27 5.54 0.15
N PHE A 170 -9.40 5.76 -1.16
CA PHE A 170 -10.15 6.90 -1.71
C PHE A 170 -11.65 6.59 -1.99
N LYS A 171 -12.07 5.33 -1.79
CA LYS A 171 -13.42 4.80 -2.05
C LYS A 171 -13.83 4.90 -3.52
N LEU A 172 -12.87 4.65 -4.42
CA LEU A 172 -13.11 4.50 -5.85
C LEU A 172 -13.39 3.00 -6.14
N PRO A 173 -14.37 2.64 -7.00
CA PRO A 173 -14.57 1.26 -7.42
C PRO A 173 -13.29 0.64 -8.00
N GLU A 174 -12.99 -0.59 -7.59
CA GLU A 174 -11.73 -1.26 -7.94
C GLU A 174 -11.55 -1.42 -9.46
N PHE A 175 -12.61 -1.76 -10.21
CA PHE A 175 -12.55 -1.86 -11.67
C PHE A 175 -12.23 -0.51 -12.35
N THR A 176 -12.73 0.60 -11.82
CA THR A 176 -12.39 1.94 -12.34
C THR A 176 -10.92 2.25 -12.06
N ALA A 177 -10.43 1.90 -10.87
CA ALA A 177 -9.03 2.09 -10.53
C ALA A 177 -8.09 1.27 -11.41
N LEU A 178 -8.45 0.01 -11.68
CA LEU A 178 -7.73 -0.87 -12.59
C LEU A 178 -7.71 -0.31 -14.02
N ALA A 179 -8.82 0.21 -14.52
CA ALA A 179 -8.88 0.84 -15.84
C ALA A 179 -7.97 2.07 -15.93
N LEU A 180 -7.92 2.90 -14.88
CA LEU A 180 -7.01 4.05 -14.80
C LEU A 180 -5.54 3.61 -14.76
N ALA A 181 -5.22 2.55 -14.01
CA ALA A 181 -3.86 2.00 -13.97
C ALA A 181 -3.44 1.39 -15.32
N ALA A 182 -4.33 0.65 -15.98
CA ALA A 182 -4.09 0.09 -17.30
C ALA A 182 -3.91 1.21 -18.35
N SER A 183 -4.68 2.29 -18.24
CA SER A 183 -4.50 3.47 -19.08
C SER A 183 -3.13 4.09 -18.86
N LEU A 184 -2.66 4.17 -17.61
CA LEU A 184 -1.34 4.69 -17.26
C LEU A 184 -0.17 3.80 -17.78
N LEU A 185 -0.42 2.51 -17.94
CA LEU A 185 0.52 1.54 -18.51
C LEU A 185 0.37 1.37 -20.03
N TYR A 186 -0.52 2.14 -20.66
CA TYR A 186 -0.78 1.97 -22.07
C TYR A 186 0.47 2.35 -22.90
N PRO A 187 0.86 1.56 -23.93
CA PRO A 187 2.11 1.79 -24.66
C PRO A 187 2.24 3.18 -25.26
N ALA A 188 1.13 3.76 -25.76
CA ALA A 188 1.14 5.06 -26.43
C ALA A 188 1.46 6.25 -25.51
N ILE A 189 1.42 6.05 -24.19
CA ILE A 189 1.75 7.10 -23.22
C ILE A 189 3.05 6.81 -22.45
N GLN A 190 3.77 5.74 -22.78
CA GLN A 190 5.10 5.51 -22.20
C GLN A 190 6.14 6.42 -22.87
N LYS A 191 7.29 6.59 -22.20
CA LYS A 191 8.40 7.41 -22.71
C LYS A 191 8.76 7.05 -24.15
N ALA A 192 8.88 5.77 -24.46
CA ALA A 192 9.26 5.29 -25.80
C ALA A 192 8.30 5.73 -26.91
N ALA A 193 7.02 5.96 -26.61
CA ALA A 193 6.04 6.41 -27.59
C ALA A 193 5.95 7.95 -27.69
N ILE A 194 6.21 8.66 -26.58
CA ILE A 194 6.10 10.12 -26.52
C ILE A 194 7.41 10.80 -26.94
N ALA A 195 8.55 10.32 -26.46
CA ALA A 195 9.88 10.84 -26.77
C ALA A 195 10.49 10.04 -27.93
N VAL A 196 10.06 10.35 -29.15
CA VAL A 196 10.65 9.79 -30.38
C VAL A 196 12.08 10.29 -30.52
N GLU A 197 13.02 9.39 -30.77
CA GLU A 197 14.44 9.72 -30.98
C GLU A 197 14.60 10.86 -32.01
N GLY A 198 15.23 11.96 -31.58
CA GLY A 198 15.49 13.14 -32.42
C GLY A 198 14.44 14.26 -32.35
N ALA A 199 13.31 14.07 -31.67
CA ALA A 199 12.34 15.14 -31.44
C ALA A 199 12.84 16.11 -30.36
N LYS A 200 12.86 17.42 -30.66
CA LYS A 200 13.15 18.44 -29.63
C LYS A 200 12.00 18.48 -28.61
N PRO A 201 12.30 18.49 -27.29
CA PRO A 201 11.27 18.65 -26.29
C PRO A 201 10.60 20.03 -26.40
N LEU A 202 9.29 20.10 -26.16
CA LEU A 202 8.55 21.38 -26.12
C LEU A 202 8.88 22.18 -24.86
N GLY A 203 9.36 21.51 -23.81
CA GLY A 203 9.88 22.10 -22.59
C GLY A 203 10.13 21.05 -21.52
N ASP A 204 10.43 21.51 -20.32
CA ASP A 204 10.66 20.69 -19.12
C ASP A 204 9.64 21.06 -18.04
N VAL A 205 9.13 20.06 -17.34
CA VAL A 205 8.41 20.24 -16.08
C VAL A 205 8.99 19.31 -15.04
N LEU A 206 9.51 19.87 -13.95
CA LEU A 206 10.08 19.13 -12.81
C LEU A 206 11.27 18.21 -13.21
N GLY A 207 12.06 18.59 -14.22
CA GLY A 207 13.17 17.79 -14.72
C GLY A 207 12.76 16.67 -15.68
N VAL A 208 11.50 16.68 -16.15
CA VAL A 208 10.96 15.72 -17.11
C VAL A 208 10.53 16.44 -18.37
N GLU A 209 11.12 16.03 -19.50
CA GLU A 209 10.80 16.55 -20.82
C GLU A 209 9.38 16.16 -21.26
N TYR A 210 8.69 17.07 -21.92
CA TYR A 210 7.41 16.79 -22.58
C TYR A 210 7.50 17.08 -24.07
N HIS A 211 6.94 16.16 -24.87
CA HIS A 211 6.92 16.24 -26.33
C HIS A 211 5.51 16.41 -26.89
N THR A 212 4.49 16.41 -26.03
CA THR A 212 3.10 16.63 -26.43
C THR A 212 2.29 17.23 -25.27
N THR A 213 1.08 17.70 -25.56
CA THR A 213 0.17 18.29 -24.57
C THR A 213 -1.20 17.63 -24.62
N ILE A 214 -1.87 17.52 -23.47
CA ILE A 214 -3.25 17.07 -23.32
C ILE A 214 -4.07 18.23 -22.76
N PHE A 215 -5.05 18.74 -23.50
CA PHE A 215 -5.87 19.90 -23.10
C PHE A 215 -5.06 21.13 -22.66
N GLY A 216 -3.89 21.36 -23.27
CA GLY A 216 -2.97 22.45 -22.93
C GLY A 216 -2.06 22.16 -21.73
N LEU A 217 -2.17 20.99 -21.10
CA LEU A 217 -1.26 20.52 -20.05
C LEU A 217 -0.14 19.67 -20.67
N PRO A 218 1.12 19.80 -20.19
CA PRO A 218 2.24 19.01 -20.70
C PRO A 218 2.07 17.53 -20.34
N LEU A 219 2.16 16.66 -21.34
CA LEU A 219 2.21 15.21 -21.13
C LEU A 219 3.67 14.79 -21.02
N LEU A 220 4.07 14.46 -19.79
CA LEU A 220 5.45 14.11 -19.46
C LEU A 220 5.84 12.79 -20.15
N ALA A 221 6.99 12.78 -20.83
CA ALA A 221 7.50 11.56 -21.44
C ALA A 221 8.27 10.75 -20.38
N ASN A 222 7.59 9.86 -19.67
CA ASN A 222 8.22 9.01 -18.67
C ASN A 222 7.75 7.56 -18.76
N ASP A 223 8.55 6.64 -18.23
CA ASP A 223 8.11 5.26 -18.05
C ASP A 223 7.27 5.19 -16.78
N TYR A 224 5.98 5.01 -16.98
CA TYR A 224 5.02 4.91 -15.90
C TYR A 224 4.93 3.49 -15.35
N ALA A 225 5.47 2.51 -16.08
CA ALA A 225 5.81 1.20 -15.53
C ALA A 225 6.69 1.36 -14.28
N SER A 226 6.47 0.52 -13.26
CA SER A 226 7.19 0.60 -11.99
C SER A 226 7.03 1.90 -11.19
N SER A 227 6.14 2.81 -11.59
CA SER A 227 5.91 4.09 -10.90
C SER A 227 4.80 3.98 -9.85
N ALA A 228 5.00 4.61 -8.69
CA ALA A 228 4.03 4.57 -7.58
C ALA A 228 3.20 5.85 -7.44
N ILE A 229 3.87 7.00 -7.52
CA ILE A 229 3.27 8.31 -7.24
C ILE A 229 2.21 8.70 -8.28
N PRO A 230 2.45 8.56 -9.61
CA PRO A 230 1.49 9.01 -10.61
C PRO A 230 0.13 8.31 -10.48
N ILE A 231 0.13 7.00 -10.24
CA ILE A 231 -1.13 6.27 -10.12
C ILE A 231 -1.92 6.65 -8.86
N ILE A 232 -1.26 6.88 -7.72
CA ILE A 232 -1.93 7.32 -6.49
C ILE A 232 -2.66 8.65 -6.74
N PHE A 233 -1.99 9.57 -7.44
CA PHE A 233 -2.55 10.86 -7.82
C PHE A 233 -3.74 10.72 -8.78
N VAL A 234 -3.63 9.87 -9.80
CA VAL A 234 -4.72 9.60 -10.76
C VAL A 234 -5.93 8.99 -10.05
N ILE A 235 -5.75 8.04 -9.13
CA ILE A 235 -6.86 7.46 -8.36
C ILE A 235 -7.50 8.50 -7.43
N TRP A 236 -6.69 9.34 -6.79
CA TRP A 236 -7.19 10.44 -5.96
C TRP A 236 -8.05 11.42 -6.78
N LEU A 237 -7.55 11.90 -7.92
CA LEU A 237 -8.33 12.74 -8.85
C LEU A 237 -9.59 12.03 -9.33
N GLY A 238 -9.48 10.77 -9.75
CA GLY A 238 -10.62 9.96 -10.19
C GLY A 238 -11.70 9.85 -9.11
N SER A 239 -11.31 9.74 -7.83
CA SER A 239 -12.25 9.70 -6.70
C SER A 239 -13.01 11.02 -6.51
N ILE A 240 -12.37 12.17 -6.76
CA ILE A 240 -13.01 13.48 -6.71
C ILE A 240 -14.01 13.61 -7.85
N VAL A 241 -13.58 13.29 -9.07
CA VAL A 241 -14.42 13.35 -10.27
C VAL A 241 -15.63 12.43 -10.13
N GLN A 242 -15.45 11.20 -9.64
CA GLN A 242 -16.57 10.28 -9.45
C GLN A 242 -17.59 10.78 -8.41
N ARG A 243 -17.12 11.35 -7.29
CA ARG A 243 -18.01 11.92 -6.27
C ARG A 243 -18.81 13.10 -6.82
N TRP A 244 -18.21 13.90 -7.68
CA TRP A 244 -18.91 14.98 -8.37
C TRP A 244 -19.92 14.45 -9.39
N ALA A 245 -19.52 13.49 -10.23
CA ALA A 245 -20.38 12.87 -11.24
C ALA A 245 -21.59 12.11 -10.66
N LYS A 246 -21.50 11.60 -9.43
CA LYS A 246 -22.64 10.97 -8.73
C LYS A 246 -23.64 11.96 -8.13
N LYS A 247 -23.27 13.24 -7.99
CA LYS A 247 -24.12 14.29 -7.42
C LYS A 247 -24.95 15.02 -8.48
N VAL A 248 -24.53 14.95 -9.73
CA VAL A 248 -25.26 15.45 -10.92
C VAL A 248 -26.16 14.33 -11.43
#